data_AF-A0A7C4APL6-F1
#
_entry.id   AF-A0A7C4APL6-F1
#
_cell.length_a   1.000
_cell.length_b   1.000
_cell.length_c   1.000
_cell.angle_alpha   90.00
_cell.angle_beta   90.00
_cell.angle_gamma   90.00
#
_symmetry.space_group_name_H-M   'P 1'
#
loop_
_entity.id
_entity.type
_entity.pdbx_description
1 polymer ?
#
loop_
_entity_poly.entity_id
_entity_poly.type
_entity_poly.pdbx_seq_one_letter_code
_entity_poly.pdbx_strand_id
1 'polypeptide(L)'
;MRSPNTIAMKRLDELVKQDESAAEKLFNQLPLSQKVQQVLAAPWDVRIRLILLAHNARQLVQALPPDELYWTVKQYGLEDALSIITMTSHEQFQYMIDLDCWQRDILDPAALARWYRLLSKCNENKVLEWFVRTDESLIVSTLQQFIHVEKIEEQSDISEEYARMPLATLDGVYYFHFLRDDAHTYLMPLLQAVYHHNPQLFYSLVEGVLHDFSAEVMEEALRWRISRIAEHGFPDPEEAASIYQFVSDKEVALLRKGCTVRDADGEQLIAPQGTGLSIRHSIATAGIPPVLADALEMLPTPELCEQIQRLLVNVANKVICVDGRPANSLTDTLHAMKRTLGL
;
A
#
# COMPACT_ATOMS: atom_id res chain seq x y z
N MET A 1 19.82 30.73 2.49
CA MET A 1 20.17 30.20 3.83
C MET A 1 19.58 28.81 3.96
N ARG A 2 20.38 27.76 4.21
CA ARG A 2 19.86 26.41 4.38
C ARG A 2 19.13 26.31 5.72
N SER A 3 17.92 25.76 5.72
CA SER A 3 17.12 25.52 6.93
C SER A 3 17.93 24.69 7.95
N PRO A 4 17.86 25.01 9.26
CA PRO A 4 18.55 24.24 10.30
C PRO A 4 18.20 22.74 10.26
N ASN A 5 16.99 22.39 9.82
CA ASN A 5 16.55 21.00 9.65
C ASN A 5 17.36 20.25 8.59
N THR A 6 17.79 20.91 7.52
CA THR A 6 18.55 20.29 6.41
C THR A 6 19.97 19.90 6.81
N ILE A 7 20.55 20.57 7.82
CA ILE A 7 21.91 20.31 8.31
C ILE A 7 21.92 19.13 9.30
N ALA A 8 20.88 18.97 10.12
CA ALA A 8 20.71 17.80 10.98
C ALA A 8 20.47 16.51 10.17
N MET A 9 19.73 16.64 9.05
CA MET A 9 19.31 15.53 8.18
C MET A 9 20.47 14.86 7.44
N LYS A 10 21.37 15.64 6.83
CA LYS A 10 22.57 15.09 6.17
C LYS A 10 23.52 14.38 7.14
N ARG A 11 23.44 14.71 8.44
CA ARG A 11 24.34 14.16 9.45
C ARG A 11 23.90 12.76 9.88
N LEU A 12 22.60 12.47 9.93
CA LEU A 12 22.07 11.18 10.40
C LEU A 12 22.35 10.04 9.40
N ASP A 13 22.11 10.24 8.10
CA ASP A 13 22.37 9.20 7.09
C ASP A 13 23.86 8.80 7.03
N GLU A 14 24.75 9.79 7.15
CA GLU A 14 26.20 9.59 7.21
C GLU A 14 26.62 8.94 8.55
N LEU A 15 26.01 9.37 9.66
CA LEU A 15 26.26 8.79 10.99
C LEU A 15 25.81 7.33 11.08
N VAL A 16 24.67 6.95 10.51
CA VAL A 16 24.22 5.54 10.49
C VAL A 16 25.24 4.63 9.83
N LYS A 17 26.00 5.14 8.85
CA LYS A 17 27.05 4.38 8.15
C LYS A 17 28.39 4.37 8.91
N GLN A 18 28.65 5.36 9.76
CA GLN A 18 29.95 5.56 10.42
C GLN A 18 29.96 5.13 11.90
N ASP A 19 28.91 5.46 12.65
CA ASP A 19 28.75 5.17 14.07
C ASP A 19 27.25 4.97 14.40
N GLU A 20 26.83 3.71 14.28
CA GLU A 20 25.44 3.29 14.49
C GLU A 20 24.95 3.58 15.92
N SER A 21 25.82 3.49 16.93
CA SER A 21 25.45 3.76 18.33
C SER A 21 25.22 5.25 18.59
N ALA A 22 26.04 6.12 18.01
CA ALA A 22 25.81 7.56 18.07
C ALA A 22 24.54 7.97 17.32
N ALA A 23 24.30 7.36 16.15
CA ALA A 23 23.08 7.56 15.36
C ALA A 23 21.83 7.14 16.16
N GLU A 24 21.85 5.96 16.79
CA GLU A 24 20.75 5.46 17.62
C GLU A 24 20.41 6.42 18.76
N LYS A 25 21.43 6.88 19.51
CA LYS A 25 21.22 7.81 20.64
C LYS A 25 20.61 9.13 20.19
N LEU A 26 21.11 9.70 19.11
CA LEU A 26 20.61 10.98 18.59
C LEU A 26 19.21 10.81 18.01
N PHE A 27 18.97 9.75 17.24
CA PHE A 27 17.68 9.48 16.64
C PHE A 27 16.59 9.29 17.70
N ASN A 28 16.89 8.58 18.78
CA ASN A 28 15.92 8.33 19.84
C ASN A 28 15.61 9.53 20.74
N GLN A 29 16.40 10.60 20.69
CA GLN A 29 16.08 11.87 21.35
C GLN A 29 15.06 12.71 20.57
N LEU A 30 14.82 12.40 19.28
CA LEU A 30 13.89 13.15 18.44
C LEU A 30 12.43 12.79 18.76
N PRO A 31 11.50 13.76 18.71
CA PRO A 31 10.06 13.48 18.73
C PRO A 31 9.65 12.69 17.48
N LEU A 32 8.54 11.95 17.58
CA LEU A 32 8.04 11.08 16.51
C LEU A 32 7.89 11.79 15.16
N SER A 33 7.34 13.00 15.14
CA SER A 33 7.17 13.78 13.90
C SER A 33 8.50 14.09 13.21
N GLN A 34 9.55 14.38 13.98
CA GLN A 34 10.88 14.59 13.44
C GLN A 34 11.51 13.27 12.97
N LYS A 35 11.32 12.16 13.70
CA LYS A 35 11.75 10.83 13.23
C LYS A 35 11.13 10.48 11.87
N VAL A 36 9.83 10.71 11.70
CA VAL A 36 9.12 10.53 10.41
C VAL A 36 9.76 11.37 9.31
N GLN A 37 9.98 12.66 9.56
CA GLN A 37 10.63 13.54 8.57
C GLN A 37 12.03 13.07 8.19
N GLN A 38 12.83 12.59 9.15
CA GLN A 38 14.17 12.06 8.89
C GLN A 38 14.11 10.80 8.01
N VAL A 39 13.21 9.86 8.32
CA VAL A 39 13.02 8.65 7.50
C VAL A 39 12.59 9.00 6.09
N LEU A 40 11.60 9.89 5.91
CA LEU A 40 11.09 10.25 4.58
C LEU A 40 12.12 10.98 3.73
N ALA A 41 13.01 11.76 4.36
CA ALA A 41 14.06 12.46 3.65
C ALA A 41 15.27 11.58 3.29
N ALA A 42 15.46 10.47 3.99
CA ALA A 42 16.56 9.56 3.74
C ALA A 42 16.39 8.81 2.41
N PRO A 43 17.50 8.44 1.74
CA PRO A 43 17.50 7.49 0.64
C PRO A 43 16.87 6.15 1.03
N TRP A 44 16.23 5.47 0.06
CA TRP A 44 15.50 4.21 0.29
C TRP A 44 16.31 3.14 1.03
N ASP A 45 17.60 2.98 0.68
CA ASP A 45 18.52 2.01 1.29
C ASP A 45 18.84 2.29 2.77
N VAL A 46 18.61 3.53 3.22
CA VAL A 46 18.88 4.00 4.59
C VAL A 46 17.62 3.99 5.45
N ARG A 47 16.43 4.14 4.85
CA ARG A 47 15.16 4.28 5.57
C ARG A 47 14.89 3.15 6.56
N ILE A 48 15.04 1.89 6.14
CA ILE A 48 14.79 0.74 7.03
C ILE A 48 15.79 0.70 8.17
N ARG A 49 17.06 1.03 7.93
CA ARG A 49 18.06 1.11 9.00
C ARG A 49 17.65 2.15 10.05
N LEU A 50 17.25 3.35 9.63
CA LEU A 50 16.75 4.37 10.54
C LEU A 50 15.53 3.91 11.35
N ILE A 51 14.58 3.23 10.71
CA ILE A 51 13.41 2.69 11.41
C ILE A 51 13.82 1.69 12.48
N LEU A 52 14.75 0.79 12.17
CA LEU A 52 15.21 -0.24 13.10
C LEU A 52 16.03 0.30 14.28
N LEU A 53 16.62 1.49 14.16
CA LEU A 53 17.26 2.18 15.29
C LEU A 53 16.25 2.77 16.29
N ALA A 54 14.97 2.90 15.93
CA ALA A 54 13.98 3.50 16.81
C ALA A 54 13.56 2.56 17.95
N HIS A 55 13.66 3.00 19.20
CA HIS A 55 13.09 2.28 20.35
C HIS A 55 11.56 2.12 20.24
N ASN A 56 10.91 3.06 19.56
CA ASN A 56 9.48 3.05 19.24
C ASN A 56 9.21 2.69 17.76
N ALA A 57 9.96 1.74 17.20
CA ALA A 57 9.88 1.37 15.77
C ALA A 57 8.45 1.12 15.28
N ARG A 58 7.60 0.41 16.03
CA ARG A 58 6.19 0.18 15.64
C ARG A 58 5.41 1.48 15.46
N GLN A 59 5.54 2.40 16.41
CA GLN A 59 4.87 3.70 16.35
C GLN A 59 5.40 4.54 15.17
N LEU A 60 6.71 4.47 14.91
CA LEU A 60 7.33 5.14 13.77
C LEU A 60 6.84 4.57 12.44
N VAL A 61 6.81 3.23 12.30
CA VAL A 61 6.27 2.56 11.10
C VAL A 61 4.83 3.00 10.86
N GLN A 62 3.97 2.94 11.88
CA GLN A 62 2.56 3.30 11.75
C GLN A 62 2.31 4.79 11.50
N ALA A 63 3.28 5.66 11.80
CA ALA A 63 3.21 7.09 11.50
C ALA A 63 3.70 7.44 10.08
N LEU A 64 4.30 6.50 9.35
CA LEU A 64 4.70 6.72 7.96
C LEU A 64 3.48 6.65 7.02
N PRO A 65 3.42 7.50 5.97
CA PRO A 65 2.42 7.36 4.91
C PRO A 65 2.47 5.97 4.26
N PRO A 66 1.32 5.31 3.97
CA PRO A 66 1.28 3.98 3.38
C PRO A 66 2.06 3.83 2.06
N ASP A 67 1.99 4.85 1.21
CA ASP A 67 2.69 4.92 -0.08
C ASP A 67 4.21 4.95 0.10
N GLU A 68 4.71 5.80 1.00
CA GLU A 68 6.14 5.90 1.30
C GLU A 68 6.66 4.64 1.99
N LEU A 69 5.85 4.01 2.84
CA LEU A 69 6.22 2.76 3.49
C LEU A 69 6.27 1.60 2.49
N TYR A 70 5.27 1.50 1.60
CA TYR A 70 5.22 0.51 0.53
C TYR A 70 6.49 0.56 -0.34
N TRP A 71 6.86 1.74 -0.83
CA TRP A 71 8.09 1.88 -1.63
C TRP A 71 9.35 1.62 -0.82
N THR A 72 9.36 1.93 0.49
CA THR A 72 10.49 1.61 1.37
C THR A 72 10.71 0.11 1.46
N VAL A 73 9.64 -0.65 1.66
CA VAL A 73 9.66 -2.11 1.67
C VAL A 73 10.09 -2.67 0.31
N LYS A 74 9.51 -2.14 -0.78
CA LYS A 74 9.77 -2.62 -2.14
C LYS A 74 11.19 -2.39 -2.62
N GLN A 75 11.78 -1.23 -2.30
CA GLN A 75 13.16 -0.90 -2.68
C GLN A 75 14.20 -1.62 -1.83
N TYR A 76 13.89 -1.93 -0.57
CA TYR A 76 14.78 -2.73 0.26
C TYR A 76 14.81 -4.21 -0.16
N GLY A 77 13.65 -4.73 -0.54
CA GLY A 77 13.45 -6.15 -0.81
C GLY A 77 12.37 -6.69 0.11
N LEU A 78 11.34 -7.26 -0.50
CA LEU A 78 10.14 -7.70 0.21
C LEU A 78 10.44 -8.79 1.27
N GLU A 79 11.33 -9.73 0.94
CA GLU A 79 11.70 -10.84 1.85
C GLU A 79 12.52 -10.39 3.05
N ASP A 80 13.33 -9.34 2.87
CA ASP A 80 14.19 -8.79 3.93
C ASP A 80 13.43 -7.82 4.85
N ALA A 81 12.26 -7.34 4.42
CA ALA A 81 11.46 -6.34 5.13
C ALA A 81 10.48 -6.92 6.17
N LEU A 82 10.57 -8.21 6.53
CA LEU A 82 9.66 -8.86 7.48
C LEU A 82 9.54 -8.12 8.82
N SER A 83 10.66 -7.61 9.34
CA SER A 83 10.72 -6.82 10.58
C SER A 83 9.89 -5.54 10.51
N ILE A 84 9.74 -4.95 9.32
CA ILE A 84 8.90 -3.77 9.09
C ILE A 84 7.45 -4.20 8.88
N ILE A 85 7.21 -5.23 8.07
CA ILE A 85 5.87 -5.73 7.74
C ILE A 85 5.10 -6.13 9.01
N THR A 86 5.75 -6.77 9.99
CA THR A 86 5.10 -7.16 11.26
C THR A 86 4.66 -5.97 12.14
N MET A 87 5.18 -4.77 11.86
CA MET A 87 4.90 -3.53 12.61
C MET A 87 3.86 -2.63 11.92
N THR A 88 3.57 -2.86 10.64
CA THR A 88 2.57 -2.12 9.87
C THR A 88 1.21 -2.09 10.57
N SER A 89 0.46 -1.00 10.39
CA SER A 89 -0.99 -1.01 10.69
C SER A 89 -1.74 -1.89 9.68
N HIS A 90 -3.01 -2.20 9.97
CA HIS A 90 -3.90 -2.80 8.99
C HIS A 90 -3.97 -2.02 7.68
N GLU A 91 -4.24 -0.71 7.72
CA GLU A 91 -4.37 0.15 6.53
C GLU A 91 -3.10 0.14 5.67
N GLN A 92 -1.92 0.21 6.30
CA GLN A 92 -0.65 0.15 5.59
C GLN A 92 -0.44 -1.21 4.89
N PHE A 93 -0.77 -2.31 5.56
CA PHE A 93 -0.65 -3.64 4.95
C PHE A 93 -1.71 -3.86 3.85
N GLN A 94 -2.94 -3.42 4.07
CA GLN A 94 -4.02 -3.41 3.08
C GLN A 94 -3.60 -2.66 1.82
N TYR A 95 -3.01 -1.48 1.96
CA TYR A 95 -2.49 -0.70 0.84
C TYR A 95 -1.43 -1.45 0.03
N MET A 96 -0.52 -2.18 0.71
CA MET A 96 0.48 -3.02 0.04
C MET A 96 -0.18 -4.13 -0.80
N ILE A 97 -1.20 -4.79 -0.26
CA ILE A 97 -1.97 -5.82 -0.98
C ILE A 97 -2.73 -5.22 -2.17
N ASP A 98 -3.40 -4.07 -1.98
CA ASP A 98 -4.17 -3.40 -3.02
C ASP A 98 -3.31 -2.98 -4.23
N LEU A 99 -2.05 -2.59 -4.00
CA LEU A 99 -1.09 -2.24 -5.05
C LEU A 99 -0.41 -3.45 -5.71
N ASP A 100 0.07 -4.42 -4.93
CA ASP A 100 0.92 -5.49 -5.46
C ASP A 100 0.15 -6.73 -5.92
N CYS A 101 -1.03 -7.01 -5.35
CA CYS A 101 -1.73 -8.28 -5.57
C CYS A 101 -2.77 -8.25 -6.68
N TRP A 102 -2.90 -7.12 -7.38
CA TRP A 102 -3.89 -6.92 -8.42
C TRP A 102 -3.22 -6.59 -9.76
N GLN A 103 -3.68 -7.24 -10.82
CA GLN A 103 -3.38 -6.90 -12.19
C GLN A 103 -4.67 -6.39 -12.83
N ARG A 104 -4.82 -5.07 -12.89
CA ARG A 104 -6.09 -4.41 -13.27
C ARG A 104 -7.22 -4.81 -12.33
N ASP A 105 -8.13 -5.65 -12.79
CA ASP A 105 -9.37 -6.11 -12.16
C ASP A 105 -9.29 -7.55 -11.64
N ILE A 106 -8.17 -8.24 -11.85
CA ILE A 106 -7.95 -9.62 -11.39
C ILE A 106 -6.85 -9.70 -10.33
N LEU A 107 -7.00 -10.64 -9.40
CA LEU A 107 -5.95 -10.98 -8.43
C LEU A 107 -4.80 -11.74 -9.11
N ASP A 108 -3.57 -11.48 -8.66
CA ASP A 108 -2.36 -12.20 -9.06
C ASP A 108 -1.99 -13.24 -7.99
N PRO A 109 -2.20 -14.55 -8.26
CA PRO A 109 -1.90 -15.61 -7.29
C PRO A 109 -0.42 -15.66 -6.91
N ALA A 110 0.49 -15.30 -7.81
CA ALA A 110 1.92 -15.31 -7.52
C ALA A 110 2.29 -14.16 -6.57
N ALA A 111 1.68 -12.99 -6.72
CA ALA A 111 1.86 -11.87 -5.81
C ALA A 111 1.26 -12.16 -4.43
N LEU A 112 0.02 -12.66 -4.39
CA LEU A 112 -0.65 -13.07 -3.16
C LEU A 112 0.16 -14.12 -2.39
N ALA A 113 0.71 -15.12 -3.08
CA ALA A 113 1.55 -16.14 -2.45
C ALA A 113 2.78 -15.54 -1.76
N ARG A 114 3.44 -14.54 -2.37
CA ARG A 114 4.57 -13.84 -1.73
C ARG A 114 4.14 -13.14 -0.44
N TRP A 115 3.02 -12.41 -0.47
CA TRP A 115 2.53 -11.69 0.70
C TRP A 115 2.02 -12.62 1.81
N TYR A 116 1.33 -13.71 1.48
CA TYR A 116 0.85 -14.68 2.47
C TYR A 116 1.98 -15.51 3.09
N ARG A 117 3.06 -15.80 2.36
CA ARG A 117 4.29 -16.37 2.95
C ARG A 117 4.98 -15.42 3.93
N LEU A 118 4.86 -14.11 3.76
CA LEU A 118 5.41 -13.14 4.70
C LEU A 118 4.49 -13.01 5.91
N LEU A 119 3.18 -12.93 5.67
CA LEU A 119 2.19 -12.89 6.73
C LEU A 119 2.27 -14.12 7.62
N SER A 120 2.50 -15.32 7.07
CA SER A 120 2.66 -16.56 7.84
C SER A 120 3.93 -16.59 8.69
N LYS A 121 4.92 -15.73 8.40
CA LYS A 121 6.13 -15.54 9.21
C LYS A 121 6.00 -14.41 10.22
N CYS A 122 4.94 -13.61 10.15
CA CYS A 122 4.63 -12.60 11.16
C CYS A 122 4.09 -13.26 12.44
N ASN A 123 3.97 -12.47 13.52
CA ASN A 123 3.30 -12.92 14.72
C ASN A 123 1.78 -13.11 14.50
N GLU A 124 1.16 -13.95 15.33
CA GLU A 124 -0.28 -14.26 15.25
C GLU A 124 -1.15 -13.00 15.36
N ASN A 125 -0.75 -12.00 16.15
CA ASN A 125 -1.50 -10.74 16.24
C ASN A 125 -1.62 -10.03 14.88
N LYS A 126 -0.56 -10.05 14.05
CA LYS A 126 -0.59 -9.46 12.72
C LYS A 126 -1.46 -10.28 11.76
N VAL A 127 -1.40 -11.60 11.87
CA VAL A 127 -2.26 -12.52 11.11
C VAL A 127 -3.72 -12.23 11.43
N LEU A 128 -4.09 -12.22 12.71
CA LEU A 128 -5.45 -11.95 13.14
C LEU A 128 -5.90 -10.54 12.78
N GLU A 129 -5.04 -9.53 12.91
CA GLU A 129 -5.35 -8.16 12.46
C GLU A 129 -5.74 -8.13 10.97
N TRP A 130 -5.05 -8.90 10.12
CA TRP A 130 -5.40 -9.03 8.70
C TRP A 130 -6.78 -9.66 8.53
N PHE A 131 -6.98 -10.89 8.99
CA PHE A 131 -8.22 -11.62 8.76
C PHE A 131 -9.46 -10.98 9.40
N VAL A 132 -9.31 -10.32 10.56
CA VAL A 132 -10.44 -9.72 11.29
C VAL A 132 -10.85 -8.36 10.74
N ARG A 133 -9.91 -7.57 10.21
CA ARG A 133 -10.19 -6.19 9.77
C ARG A 133 -10.35 -6.06 8.25
N THR A 134 -9.80 -6.99 7.48
CA THR A 134 -9.98 -7.00 6.03
C THR A 134 -11.40 -7.40 5.68
N ASP A 135 -11.92 -6.79 4.62
CA ASP A 135 -13.20 -7.15 4.05
C ASP A 135 -13.24 -8.64 3.66
N GLU A 136 -14.34 -9.31 4.03
CA GLU A 136 -14.50 -10.75 3.84
C GLU A 136 -14.42 -11.15 2.37
N SER A 137 -14.98 -10.34 1.46
CA SER A 137 -14.95 -10.63 0.02
C SER A 137 -13.52 -10.69 -0.51
N LEU A 138 -12.61 -9.83 -0.02
CA LEU A 138 -11.20 -9.90 -0.38
C LEU A 138 -10.54 -11.16 0.16
N ILE A 139 -10.77 -11.51 1.43
CA ILE A 139 -10.18 -12.72 2.02
C ILE A 139 -10.65 -13.96 1.26
N VAL A 140 -11.97 -14.13 1.08
CA VAL A 140 -12.55 -15.26 0.33
C VAL A 140 -11.99 -15.31 -1.09
N SER A 141 -12.00 -14.18 -1.80
CA SER A 141 -11.42 -14.05 -3.16
C SER A 141 -9.97 -14.50 -3.24
N THR A 142 -9.15 -14.14 -2.25
CA THR A 142 -7.74 -14.55 -2.21
C THR A 142 -7.57 -16.03 -1.87
N LEU A 143 -8.38 -16.58 -0.96
CA LEU A 143 -8.34 -17.99 -0.59
C LEU A 143 -8.76 -18.87 -1.79
N GLN A 144 -9.79 -18.47 -2.54
CA GLN A 144 -10.22 -19.15 -3.76
C GLN A 144 -9.11 -19.25 -4.84
N GLN A 145 -8.08 -18.39 -4.80
CA GLN A 145 -6.92 -18.52 -5.70
C GLN A 145 -5.99 -19.70 -5.36
N PHE A 146 -6.15 -20.29 -4.17
CA PHE A 146 -5.21 -21.27 -3.63
C PHE A 146 -5.85 -22.55 -3.11
N ILE A 147 -7.11 -22.49 -2.70
CA ILE A 147 -7.80 -23.64 -2.09
C ILE A 147 -9.17 -23.86 -2.72
N HIS A 148 -9.51 -25.13 -2.89
CA HIS A 148 -10.87 -25.60 -3.03
C HIS A 148 -11.26 -26.31 -1.72
N VAL A 149 -12.46 -26.06 -1.23
CA VAL A 149 -12.96 -26.63 0.02
C VAL A 149 -13.94 -27.74 -0.31
N GLU A 150 -13.81 -28.88 0.38
CA GLU A 150 -14.83 -29.92 0.41
C GLU A 150 -15.35 -30.08 1.84
N LYS A 151 -16.66 -30.29 1.98
CA LYS A 151 -17.33 -30.44 3.26
C LYS A 151 -17.96 -31.81 3.34
N ILE A 152 -17.70 -32.53 4.42
CA ILE A 152 -18.41 -33.76 4.72
C ILE A 152 -19.72 -33.41 5.43
N GLU A 153 -20.85 -33.87 4.91
CA GLU A 153 -22.14 -33.74 5.58
C GLU A 153 -22.25 -34.73 6.75
N GLU A 154 -22.79 -34.29 7.90
CA GLU A 154 -22.91 -35.07 9.13
C GLU A 154 -23.67 -36.41 8.99
N GLN A 155 -24.39 -36.62 7.88
CA GLN A 155 -25.16 -37.84 7.60
C GLN A 155 -24.42 -38.88 6.75
N SER A 156 -23.16 -38.62 6.40
CA SER A 156 -22.34 -39.56 5.62
C SER A 156 -21.72 -40.65 6.52
N ASP A 157 -22.42 -41.76 6.71
CA ASP A 157 -21.87 -42.99 7.34
C ASP A 157 -20.89 -43.75 6.40
N ILE A 158 -20.39 -43.10 5.35
CA ILE A 158 -19.64 -43.75 4.26
C ILE A 158 -18.14 -43.61 4.52
N SER A 159 -17.53 -44.63 5.13
CA SER A 159 -16.06 -44.69 5.34
C SER A 159 -15.22 -44.47 4.06
N GLU A 160 -15.78 -44.76 2.88
CA GLU A 160 -15.13 -44.52 1.59
C GLU A 160 -15.05 -43.03 1.23
N GLU A 161 -15.94 -42.19 1.75
CA GLU A 161 -15.97 -40.75 1.47
C GLU A 161 -14.84 -40.05 2.21
N TYR A 162 -14.68 -40.33 3.51
CA TYR A 162 -13.53 -39.92 4.31
C TYR A 162 -12.19 -40.39 3.71
N ALA A 163 -12.14 -41.58 3.11
CA ALA A 163 -10.92 -42.10 2.50
C ALA A 163 -10.50 -41.38 1.21
N ARG A 164 -11.42 -40.64 0.56
CA ARG A 164 -11.14 -39.86 -0.66
C ARG A 164 -10.77 -38.41 -0.36
N MET A 165 -11.04 -37.94 0.85
CA MET A 165 -10.78 -36.57 1.26
C MET A 165 -9.28 -36.28 1.40
N PRO A 166 -8.85 -35.03 1.18
CA PRO A 166 -7.46 -34.65 1.37
C PRO A 166 -7.10 -34.74 2.86
N LEU A 167 -5.81 -34.91 3.16
CA LEU A 167 -5.35 -35.00 4.56
C LEU A 167 -5.40 -33.65 5.29
N ALA A 168 -5.46 -32.54 4.56
CA ALA A 168 -5.43 -31.21 5.13
C ALA A 168 -6.81 -30.80 5.64
N THR A 169 -6.96 -30.79 6.96
CA THR A 169 -8.16 -30.34 7.68
C THR A 169 -7.74 -29.80 9.06
N LEU A 170 -8.57 -28.93 9.65
CA LEU A 170 -8.38 -28.42 11.01
C LEU A 170 -9.40 -28.97 12.02
N ASP A 171 -10.55 -29.43 11.54
CA ASP A 171 -11.70 -29.82 12.37
C ASP A 171 -12.29 -31.19 11.99
N GLY A 172 -11.84 -31.80 10.89
CA GLY A 172 -12.36 -33.06 10.37
C GLY A 172 -13.68 -32.94 9.60
N VAL A 173 -14.18 -31.71 9.37
CA VAL A 173 -15.42 -31.43 8.63
C VAL A 173 -15.11 -30.74 7.31
N TYR A 174 -14.26 -29.72 7.32
CA TYR A 174 -13.80 -29.03 6.13
C TYR A 174 -12.41 -29.52 5.72
N TYR A 175 -12.29 -29.83 4.44
CA TYR A 175 -11.12 -30.44 3.85
C TYR A 175 -10.59 -29.55 2.72
N PHE A 176 -9.28 -29.32 2.72
CA PHE A 176 -8.64 -28.34 1.84
C PHE A 176 -7.86 -29.02 0.71
N HIS A 177 -8.26 -28.74 -0.52
CA HIS A 177 -7.50 -29.05 -1.72
C HIS A 177 -6.67 -27.84 -2.13
N PHE A 178 -5.35 -27.94 -2.02
CA PHE A 178 -4.45 -26.85 -2.43
C PHE A 178 -4.22 -26.90 -3.95
N LEU A 179 -4.49 -25.78 -4.62
CA LEU A 179 -4.30 -25.61 -6.07
C LEU A 179 -2.82 -25.44 -6.45
N ARG A 180 -1.94 -25.24 -5.46
CA ARG A 180 -0.50 -25.13 -5.62
C ARG A 180 0.20 -25.97 -4.56
N ASP A 181 1.25 -26.68 -4.96
CA ASP A 181 1.99 -27.62 -4.09
C ASP A 181 2.52 -26.96 -2.82
N ASP A 182 2.92 -25.70 -2.90
CA ASP A 182 3.52 -24.95 -1.81
C ASP A 182 2.51 -24.17 -0.96
N ALA A 183 1.25 -24.06 -1.39
CA ALA A 183 0.24 -23.23 -0.73
C ALA A 183 -0.04 -23.69 0.71
N HIS A 184 -0.04 -25.00 0.94
CA HIS A 184 -0.17 -25.59 2.27
C HIS A 184 0.82 -25.00 3.28
N THR A 185 2.07 -24.72 2.85
CA THR A 185 3.15 -24.30 3.76
C THR A 185 2.93 -22.92 4.39
N TYR A 186 2.14 -22.06 3.76
CA TYR A 186 1.87 -20.71 4.24
C TYR A 186 0.40 -20.48 4.58
N LEU A 187 -0.55 -21.13 3.93
CA LEU A 187 -1.97 -20.98 4.26
C LEU A 187 -2.38 -21.75 5.50
N MET A 188 -1.87 -22.97 5.72
CA MET A 188 -2.27 -23.75 6.89
C MET A 188 -1.94 -23.05 8.21
N PRO A 189 -0.74 -22.47 8.42
CA PRO A 189 -0.46 -21.69 9.63
C PRO A 189 -1.40 -20.49 9.81
N LEU A 190 -1.79 -19.82 8.71
CA LEU A 190 -2.71 -18.68 8.75
C LEU A 190 -4.12 -19.12 9.15
N LEU A 191 -4.66 -20.13 8.47
CA LEU A 191 -5.99 -20.69 8.76
C LEU A 191 -6.04 -21.27 10.17
N GLN A 192 -4.96 -21.91 10.62
CA GLN A 192 -4.83 -22.42 11.98
C GLN A 192 -4.89 -21.29 13.00
N ALA A 193 -4.19 -20.17 12.78
CA ALA A 193 -4.26 -19.02 13.69
C ALA A 193 -5.70 -18.46 13.78
N VAL A 194 -6.40 -18.30 12.65
CA VAL A 194 -7.79 -17.83 12.65
C VAL A 194 -8.70 -18.83 13.35
N TYR A 195 -8.57 -20.14 13.09
CA TYR A 195 -9.36 -21.18 13.73
C TYR A 195 -9.21 -21.18 15.26
N HIS A 196 -7.99 -21.04 15.78
CA HIS A 196 -7.74 -21.09 17.23
C HIS A 196 -8.27 -19.86 17.98
N HIS A 197 -8.21 -18.68 17.37
CA HIS A 197 -8.53 -17.41 18.05
C HIS A 197 -9.89 -16.83 17.67
N ASN A 198 -10.42 -17.16 16.49
CA ASN A 198 -11.72 -16.73 16.02
C ASN A 198 -12.39 -17.81 15.13
N PRO A 199 -12.89 -18.91 15.74
CA PRO A 199 -13.53 -20.00 15.00
C PRO A 199 -14.72 -19.54 14.14
N GLN A 200 -15.50 -18.56 14.63
CA GLN A 200 -16.66 -18.04 13.91
C GLN A 200 -16.25 -17.41 12.57
N LEU A 201 -15.20 -16.58 12.58
CA LEU A 201 -14.64 -16.00 11.36
C LEU A 201 -14.07 -17.09 10.45
N PHE A 202 -13.34 -18.06 10.99
CA PHE A 202 -12.82 -19.17 10.21
C PHE A 202 -13.93 -19.89 9.43
N TYR A 203 -15.03 -20.27 10.10
CA TYR A 203 -16.13 -20.94 9.42
C TYR A 203 -16.82 -20.06 8.39
N SER A 204 -17.00 -18.76 8.66
CA SER A 204 -17.52 -17.81 7.67
C SER A 204 -16.68 -17.80 6.39
N LEU A 205 -15.36 -17.68 6.54
CA LEU A 205 -14.43 -17.65 5.41
C LEU A 205 -14.42 -18.96 4.62
N VAL A 206 -14.40 -20.11 5.30
CA VAL A 206 -14.39 -21.42 4.65
C VAL A 206 -15.71 -21.70 3.93
N GLU A 207 -16.84 -21.32 4.52
CA GLU A 207 -18.15 -21.41 3.88
C GLU A 207 -18.26 -20.48 2.67
N GLY A 208 -17.72 -19.27 2.74
CA GLY A 208 -17.64 -18.36 1.59
C GLY A 208 -16.79 -18.93 0.45
N VAL A 209 -15.65 -19.55 0.76
CA VAL A 209 -14.83 -20.23 -0.25
C VAL A 209 -15.58 -21.41 -0.90
N LEU A 210 -16.39 -22.14 -0.12
CA LEU A 210 -17.17 -23.29 -0.59
C LEU A 210 -18.36 -22.90 -1.48
N HIS A 211 -19.11 -21.86 -1.10
CA HIS A 211 -20.42 -21.55 -1.69
C HIS A 211 -20.43 -20.36 -2.64
N ASP A 212 -19.54 -19.38 -2.45
CA ASP A 212 -19.71 -18.12 -3.14
C ASP A 212 -19.27 -18.19 -4.60
N PHE A 213 -20.07 -17.56 -5.47
CA PHE A 213 -19.73 -17.41 -6.87
C PHE A 213 -18.51 -16.50 -7.00
N SER A 214 -17.40 -17.08 -7.44
CA SER A 214 -16.11 -16.40 -7.50
C SER A 214 -16.16 -15.05 -8.24
N ALA A 215 -17.05 -14.87 -9.21
CA ALA A 215 -17.23 -13.60 -9.91
C ALA A 215 -17.87 -12.48 -9.06
N GLU A 216 -18.91 -12.79 -8.27
CA GLU A 216 -19.63 -11.79 -7.47
C GLU A 216 -18.76 -11.27 -6.32
N VAL A 217 -18.11 -12.20 -5.60
CA VAL A 217 -17.20 -11.87 -4.50
C VAL A 217 -15.98 -11.10 -5.01
N MET A 218 -15.46 -11.46 -6.19
CA MET A 218 -14.34 -10.72 -6.80
C MET A 218 -14.73 -9.29 -7.14
N GLU A 219 -15.95 -9.08 -7.68
CA GLU A 219 -16.43 -7.74 -8.03
C GLU A 219 -16.56 -6.86 -6.78
N GLU A 220 -17.07 -7.40 -5.67
CA GLU A 220 -17.13 -6.70 -4.40
C GLU A 220 -15.73 -6.35 -3.87
N ALA A 221 -14.80 -7.31 -3.88
CA ALA A 221 -13.42 -7.09 -3.48
C ALA A 221 -12.74 -6.00 -4.33
N LEU A 222 -12.98 -6.00 -5.64
CA LEU A 222 -12.48 -5.01 -6.58
C LEU A 222 -13.05 -3.63 -6.29
N ARG A 223 -14.36 -3.52 -6.01
CA ARG A 223 -15.03 -2.26 -5.70
C ARG A 223 -14.44 -1.61 -4.44
N TRP A 224 -14.24 -2.41 -3.39
CA TRP A 224 -13.59 -1.95 -2.17
C TRP A 224 -12.15 -1.49 -2.42
N ARG A 225 -11.40 -2.24 -3.24
CA ARG A 225 -10.04 -1.88 -3.62
C ARG A 225 -9.99 -0.56 -4.40
N ILE A 226 -10.86 -0.36 -5.38
CA ILE A 226 -10.96 0.89 -6.15
C ILE A 226 -11.23 2.07 -5.21
N SER A 227 -12.17 1.92 -4.27
CA SER A 227 -12.47 2.95 -3.28
C SER A 227 -11.24 3.33 -2.44
N ARG A 228 -10.51 2.34 -1.88
CA ARG A 228 -9.33 2.58 -1.06
C ARG A 228 -8.18 3.21 -1.85
N ILE A 229 -7.91 2.70 -3.05
CA ILE A 229 -6.84 3.21 -3.91
C ILE A 229 -7.13 4.65 -4.38
N ALA A 230 -8.40 5.01 -4.59
CA ALA A 230 -8.81 6.36 -4.93
C ALA A 230 -8.45 7.39 -3.83
N GLU A 231 -8.56 7.02 -2.55
CA GLU A 231 -8.15 7.86 -1.42
C GLU A 231 -6.64 8.18 -1.44
N HIS A 232 -5.85 7.34 -2.09
CA HIS A 232 -4.42 7.53 -2.32
C HIS A 232 -4.08 8.16 -3.68
N GLY A 233 -5.06 8.79 -4.32
CA GLY A 233 -4.87 9.60 -5.53
C GLY A 233 -4.89 8.82 -6.84
N PHE A 234 -5.40 7.58 -6.84
CA PHE A 234 -5.59 6.76 -8.03
C PHE A 234 -7.09 6.53 -8.26
N PRO A 235 -7.80 7.53 -8.81
CA PRO A 235 -9.23 7.38 -9.06
C PRO A 235 -9.51 6.42 -10.22
N ASP A 236 -10.78 6.13 -10.43
CA ASP A 236 -11.24 5.36 -11.58
C ASP A 236 -10.74 5.97 -12.91
N PRO A 237 -10.38 5.15 -13.93
CA PRO A 237 -9.89 5.64 -15.21
C PRO A 237 -10.80 6.66 -15.90
N GLU A 238 -12.13 6.57 -15.75
CA GLU A 238 -13.06 7.54 -16.32
C GLU A 238 -12.94 8.92 -15.66
N GLU A 239 -12.82 8.95 -14.33
CA GLU A 239 -12.56 10.19 -13.58
C GLU A 239 -11.16 10.73 -13.91
N ALA A 240 -10.16 9.83 -14.00
CA ALA A 240 -8.78 10.19 -14.31
C ALA A 240 -8.65 10.82 -15.70
N ALA A 241 -9.45 10.40 -16.67
CA ALA A 241 -9.44 10.94 -18.05
C ALA A 241 -9.76 12.44 -18.12
N SER A 242 -10.36 13.02 -17.07
CA SER A 242 -10.60 14.46 -16.96
C SER A 242 -9.33 15.31 -17.13
N ILE A 243 -8.14 14.78 -16.83
CA ILE A 243 -6.87 15.50 -16.98
C ILE A 243 -6.53 15.84 -18.44
N TYR A 244 -7.12 15.12 -19.40
CA TYR A 244 -6.91 15.33 -20.83
C TYR A 244 -8.01 16.20 -21.47
N GLN A 245 -8.92 16.75 -20.67
CA GLN A 245 -9.93 17.67 -21.18
C GLN A 245 -9.29 18.93 -21.74
N PHE A 246 -9.86 19.42 -22.85
CA PHE A 246 -9.43 20.66 -23.46
C PHE A 246 -9.71 21.84 -22.53
N VAL A 247 -8.68 22.63 -22.25
CA VAL A 247 -8.81 23.88 -21.48
C VAL A 247 -9.09 25.03 -22.44
N SER A 248 -10.26 25.65 -22.31
CA SER A 248 -10.69 26.77 -23.16
C SER A 248 -9.96 28.08 -22.84
N ASP A 249 -9.91 29.00 -23.82
CA ASP A 249 -9.33 30.34 -23.62
C ASP A 249 -9.97 31.10 -22.46
N LYS A 250 -11.26 30.85 -22.19
CA LYS A 250 -12.00 31.44 -21.07
C LYS A 250 -11.46 30.94 -19.73
N GLU A 251 -11.16 29.64 -19.61
CA GLU A 251 -10.59 29.05 -18.40
C GLU A 251 -9.14 29.51 -18.18
N VAL A 252 -8.33 29.58 -19.26
CA VAL A 252 -6.98 30.16 -19.19
C VAL A 252 -7.02 31.62 -18.74
N ALA A 253 -7.98 32.40 -19.25
CA ALA A 253 -8.16 33.80 -18.85
C ALA A 253 -8.61 33.93 -17.37
N LEU A 254 -9.38 32.98 -16.85
CA LEU A 254 -9.75 32.93 -15.43
C LEU A 254 -8.51 32.61 -14.57
N LEU A 255 -7.70 31.62 -14.94
CA LEU A 255 -6.46 31.28 -14.24
C LEU A 255 -5.49 32.47 -14.16
N ARG A 256 -5.33 33.23 -15.26
CA ARG A 256 -4.47 34.42 -15.33
C ARG A 256 -4.94 35.58 -14.46
N LYS A 257 -6.22 35.66 -14.13
CA LYS A 257 -6.78 36.70 -13.25
C LYS A 257 -6.55 36.39 -11.76
N GLY A 258 -5.86 35.30 -11.45
CA GLY A 258 -5.59 34.88 -10.07
C GLY A 258 -6.84 34.25 -9.46
N CYS A 259 -7.22 33.08 -9.93
CA CYS A 259 -8.22 32.27 -9.23
C CYS A 259 -7.55 31.55 -8.06
N THR A 260 -7.90 31.93 -6.83
CA THR A 260 -8.05 30.93 -5.76
C THR A 260 -9.13 29.98 -6.25
N VAL A 261 -8.77 28.78 -6.65
CA VAL A 261 -9.76 27.78 -7.06
C VAL A 261 -10.62 27.48 -5.81
N ARG A 262 -11.94 27.61 -5.97
CA ARG A 262 -12.97 27.34 -4.95
C ARG A 262 -13.93 26.34 -5.57
N ASP A 263 -14.31 25.32 -4.80
CA ASP A 263 -15.28 24.31 -5.25
C ASP A 263 -16.71 24.89 -5.26
N ALA A 264 -17.65 24.14 -5.84
CA ALA A 264 -19.04 24.54 -6.09
C ALA A 264 -19.81 24.99 -4.83
N ASP A 265 -19.33 24.62 -3.63
CA ASP A 265 -19.92 24.97 -2.34
C ASP A 265 -19.26 26.18 -1.65
N GLY A 266 -18.31 26.85 -2.31
CA GLY A 266 -17.72 28.09 -1.82
C GLY A 266 -16.71 27.94 -0.68
N GLU A 267 -16.37 26.70 -0.29
CA GLU A 267 -15.22 26.45 0.58
C GLU A 267 -13.91 26.64 -0.19
N GLN A 268 -12.89 27.18 0.49
CA GLN A 268 -11.52 27.19 -0.03
C GLN A 268 -11.14 25.75 -0.35
N LEU A 269 -10.47 25.51 -1.49
CA LEU A 269 -9.86 24.20 -1.76
C LEU A 269 -9.03 23.78 -0.53
N ILE A 270 -9.61 22.90 0.26
CA ILE A 270 -8.89 22.10 1.21
C ILE A 270 -7.96 21.31 0.29
N ALA A 271 -6.65 21.50 0.44
CA ALA A 271 -5.67 20.68 -0.27
C ALA A 271 -6.17 19.23 -0.22
N PRO A 272 -6.21 18.48 -1.34
CA PRO A 272 -6.72 17.12 -1.31
C PRO A 272 -6.07 16.40 -0.13
N GLN A 273 -6.90 16.04 0.85
CA GLN A 273 -6.47 15.37 2.08
C GLN A 273 -5.92 13.97 1.77
N GLY A 274 -6.11 13.52 0.52
CA GLY A 274 -5.46 12.34 -0.03
C GLY A 274 -3.96 12.42 0.19
N THR A 275 -3.45 11.39 0.85
CA THR A 275 -2.03 11.04 0.94
C THR A 275 -1.56 10.50 -0.41
N GLY A 276 -1.95 11.19 -1.48
CA GLY A 276 -1.55 10.89 -2.84
C GLY A 276 -0.05 10.96 -2.92
N LEU A 277 0.53 9.88 -3.47
CA LEU A 277 1.94 9.55 -3.43
C LEU A 277 2.84 10.77 -3.20
N SER A 278 3.38 10.94 -2.00
CA SER A 278 4.48 11.88 -1.85
C SER A 278 5.74 11.13 -2.22
N ILE A 279 5.89 10.64 -3.46
CA ILE A 279 7.23 10.21 -3.86
C ILE A 279 8.05 11.48 -4.06
N ARG A 280 8.52 12.04 -2.94
CA ARG A 280 9.54 13.10 -2.90
C ARG A 280 10.75 12.67 -3.76
N HIS A 281 11.02 11.37 -3.78
CA HIS A 281 11.99 10.74 -4.67
C HIS A 281 11.61 10.75 -6.17
N SER A 282 10.35 10.61 -6.60
CA SER A 282 10.01 10.59 -8.05
C SER A 282 10.11 11.95 -8.69
N ILE A 283 9.71 13.03 -8.01
CA ILE A 283 9.92 14.38 -8.54
C ILE A 283 11.42 14.68 -8.63
N ALA A 284 12.19 14.36 -7.58
CA ALA A 284 13.63 14.55 -7.56
C ALA A 284 14.34 13.72 -8.66
N THR A 285 13.85 12.50 -8.94
CA THR A 285 14.45 11.57 -9.91
C THR A 285 14.01 11.83 -11.35
N ALA A 286 12.75 12.24 -11.57
CA ALA A 286 12.23 12.56 -12.90
C ALA A 286 12.93 13.80 -13.50
N GLY A 287 13.43 14.68 -12.63
CA GLY A 287 13.96 15.98 -12.99
C GLY A 287 12.83 17.00 -13.12
N ILE A 288 13.01 18.19 -12.56
CA ILE A 288 12.03 19.27 -12.68
C ILE A 288 12.43 20.15 -13.88
N PRO A 289 11.53 20.43 -14.83
CA PRO A 289 11.81 21.38 -15.91
C PRO A 289 12.25 22.74 -15.34
N PRO A 290 13.22 23.44 -15.96
CA PRO A 290 13.76 24.69 -15.40
C PRO A 290 12.68 25.73 -15.10
N VAL A 291 11.69 25.89 -15.99
CA VAL A 291 10.59 26.84 -15.81
C VAL A 291 9.74 26.53 -14.57
N LEU A 292 9.48 25.25 -14.31
CA LEU A 292 8.72 24.83 -13.14
C LEU A 292 9.58 24.97 -11.87
N ALA A 293 10.87 24.66 -11.95
CA ALA A 293 11.80 24.84 -10.83
C ALA A 293 11.87 26.32 -10.42
N ASP A 294 12.06 27.23 -11.37
CA ASP A 294 12.08 28.68 -11.13
C ASP A 294 10.75 29.15 -10.51
N ALA A 295 9.62 28.66 -11.03
CA ALA A 295 8.29 29.01 -10.50
C ALA A 295 8.09 28.52 -9.05
N LEU A 296 8.57 27.31 -8.72
CA LEU A 296 8.50 26.75 -7.37
C LEU A 296 9.38 27.53 -6.39
N GLU A 297 10.54 28.04 -6.83
CA GLU A 297 11.42 28.88 -6.01
C GLU A 297 10.84 30.28 -5.74
N MET A 298 10.01 30.80 -6.65
CA MET A 298 9.31 32.08 -6.47
C MET A 298 8.12 32.00 -5.50
N LEU A 299 7.77 30.80 -5.02
CA LEU A 299 6.64 30.65 -4.10
C LEU A 299 6.96 31.25 -2.72
N PRO A 300 6.01 31.96 -2.11
CA PRO A 300 6.23 32.70 -0.87
C PRO A 300 6.44 31.81 0.36
N THR A 301 5.91 30.58 0.34
CA THR A 301 5.92 29.67 1.51
C THR A 301 6.30 28.24 1.12
N PRO A 302 7.08 27.54 1.97
CA PRO A 302 7.46 26.14 1.73
C PRO A 302 6.24 25.21 1.75
N GLU A 303 5.20 25.54 2.51
CA GLU A 303 3.95 24.76 2.55
C GLU A 303 3.23 24.75 1.21
N LEU A 304 3.21 25.89 0.50
CA LEU A 304 2.60 26.00 -0.82
C LEU A 304 3.38 25.21 -1.87
N CYS A 305 4.72 25.18 -1.76
CA CYS A 305 5.56 24.34 -2.60
C CYS A 305 5.25 22.85 -2.39
N GLU A 306 5.13 22.40 -1.14
CA GLU A 306 4.73 21.02 -0.83
C GLU A 306 3.33 20.70 -1.37
N GLN A 307 2.38 21.62 -1.24
CA GLN A 307 1.02 21.46 -1.78
C GLN A 307 1.03 21.28 -3.30
N ILE A 308 1.78 22.10 -4.04
CA ILE A 308 1.88 21.99 -5.49
C ILE A 308 2.56 20.67 -5.90
N GLN A 309 3.60 20.25 -5.18
CA GLN A 309 4.24 18.96 -5.41
C GLN A 309 3.24 17.80 -5.25
N ARG A 310 2.39 17.82 -4.22
CA ARG A 310 1.33 16.81 -4.04
C ARG A 310 0.33 16.82 -5.19
N LEU A 311 -0.09 18.00 -5.65
CA LEU A 311 -1.00 18.11 -6.80
C LEU A 311 -0.37 17.53 -8.07
N LEU A 312 0.93 17.77 -8.31
CA LEU A 312 1.63 17.17 -9.45
C LEU A 312 1.66 15.65 -9.37
N VAL A 313 1.88 15.07 -8.19
CA VAL A 313 1.85 13.61 -8.06
C VAL A 313 0.43 13.08 -8.25
N ASN A 314 -0.60 13.74 -7.75
CA ASN A 314 -1.98 13.34 -8.02
C ASN A 314 -2.28 13.32 -9.53
N VAL A 315 -1.79 14.30 -10.29
CA VAL A 315 -1.91 14.29 -11.76
C VAL A 315 -1.12 13.11 -12.37
N ALA A 316 0.09 12.82 -11.89
CA ALA A 316 0.86 11.66 -12.36
C ALA A 316 0.13 10.33 -12.07
N ASN A 317 -0.49 10.19 -10.90
CA ASN A 317 -1.28 9.01 -10.57
C ASN A 317 -2.50 8.87 -11.50
N LYS A 318 -3.18 9.97 -11.83
CA LYS A 318 -4.24 9.96 -12.84
C LYS A 318 -3.72 9.53 -14.22
N VAL A 319 -2.51 9.93 -14.61
CA VAL A 319 -1.87 9.44 -15.85
C VAL A 319 -1.66 7.92 -15.81
N ILE A 320 -1.23 7.36 -14.67
CA ILE A 320 -1.09 5.91 -14.49
C ILE A 320 -2.44 5.20 -14.71
N CYS A 321 -3.52 5.72 -14.10
CA CYS A 321 -4.87 5.17 -14.25
C CYS A 321 -5.35 5.17 -15.70
N VAL A 322 -5.23 6.31 -16.40
CA VAL A 322 -5.68 6.43 -17.80
C VAL A 322 -4.86 5.55 -18.74
N ASP A 323 -3.55 5.46 -18.52
CA ASP A 323 -2.67 4.63 -19.35
C ASP A 323 -2.82 3.12 -19.05
N GLY A 324 -3.60 2.75 -18.02
CA GLY A 324 -3.75 1.36 -17.57
C GLY A 324 -2.43 0.73 -17.11
N ARG A 325 -1.51 1.56 -16.61
CA ARG A 325 -0.19 1.13 -16.14
C ARG A 325 -0.24 0.65 -14.69
N PRO A 326 0.63 -0.28 -14.29
CA PRO A 326 0.65 -0.77 -12.92
C PRO A 326 1.22 0.31 -11.96
N ALA A 327 0.44 0.66 -10.93
CA ALA A 327 0.86 1.59 -9.88
C ALA A 327 2.02 1.07 -9.02
N ASN A 328 2.27 -0.23 -9.06
CA ASN A 328 3.33 -0.90 -8.32
C ASN A 328 4.71 -0.84 -9.02
N SER A 329 4.84 -0.15 -10.15
CA SER A 329 6.05 -0.12 -10.97
C SER A 329 6.71 1.26 -10.93
N LEU A 330 7.92 1.36 -10.37
CA LEU A 330 8.64 2.63 -10.26
C LEU A 330 8.92 3.23 -11.65
N THR A 331 9.20 2.38 -12.64
CA THR A 331 9.42 2.82 -14.02
C THR A 331 8.18 3.46 -14.62
N ASP A 332 7.00 2.90 -14.34
CA ASP A 332 5.72 3.46 -14.81
C ASP A 332 5.35 4.73 -14.04
N THR A 333 5.62 4.77 -12.73
CA THR A 333 5.42 6.00 -11.93
C THR A 333 6.33 7.13 -12.39
N LEU A 334 7.60 6.85 -12.70
CA LEU A 334 8.53 7.84 -13.25
C LEU A 334 8.13 8.27 -14.65
N HIS A 335 7.64 7.35 -15.48
CA HIS A 335 7.13 7.67 -16.82
C HIS A 335 5.93 8.62 -16.74
N ALA A 336 4.95 8.30 -15.88
CA ALA A 336 3.78 9.14 -15.67
C ALA A 336 4.18 10.53 -15.12
N MET A 337 5.11 10.58 -14.17
CA MET A 337 5.64 11.84 -13.65
C MET A 337 6.31 12.68 -14.74
N LYS A 338 7.14 12.08 -15.60
CA LYS A 338 7.74 12.79 -16.74
C LYS A 338 6.70 13.35 -17.69
N ARG A 339 5.66 12.58 -18.01
CA ARG A 339 4.52 13.06 -18.83
C ARG A 339 3.82 14.24 -18.18
N THR A 340 3.55 14.18 -16.88
CA THR A 340 2.97 15.29 -16.11
C THR A 340 3.83 16.55 -16.15
N LEU A 341 5.16 16.38 -16.15
CA LEU A 341 6.13 17.46 -16.22
C LEU A 341 6.43 17.95 -17.65
N GLY A 342 5.91 17.27 -18.68
CA GLY A 342 6.18 17.58 -20.09
C GLY A 342 7.60 17.23 -20.56
N LEU A 343 8.19 16.18 -19.99
CA LEU A 343 9.56 15.70 -20.25
C LEU A 343 9.63 14.46 -21.15
#